data_AF-A0A2U3I2Y0-F1
#
_entry.id   AF-A0A2U3I2Y0-F1
#
_cell.length_a   1.000
_cell.length_b   1.000
_cell.length_c   1.000
_cell.angle_alpha   90.00
_cell.angle_beta   90.00
_cell.angle_gamma   90.00
#
_symmetry.space_group_name_H-M   'P 1'
#
loop_
_entity.id
_entity.type
_entity.pdbx_description
1 polymer ?
#
loop_
_entity_poly.entity_id
_entity_poly.type
_entity_poly.pdbx_seq_one_letter_code
_entity_poly.pdbx_strand_id
1 'polypeptide(L)' 'MSSSIDAYVEAALALHFPSLSDEAAARVKAQFARIAQLAAPALAYPVDATDEPAPLYRP' A
#
# COMPACT_ATOMS: atom_id res chain seq x y z
N MET A 1 -0.80 15.06 7.40
CA MET A 1 0.18 14.00 7.09
C MET A 1 -0.26 13.27 5.82
N SER A 2 -0.02 13.84 4.63
CA SER A 2 -0.64 13.32 3.38
C SER A 2 0.27 13.33 2.16
N SER A 3 1.21 14.28 2.05
CA SER A 3 1.88 14.54 0.77
C SER A 3 2.79 13.41 0.25
N SER A 4 3.44 12.63 1.11
CA SER A 4 4.33 11.55 0.66
C SER A 4 3.57 10.34 0.14
N ILE A 5 2.46 9.97 0.78
CA ILE A 5 1.58 8.87 0.33
C ILE A 5 0.90 9.28 -0.97
N ASP A 6 0.43 10.52 -1.08
CA ASP A 6 -0.20 11.02 -2.29
C ASP A 6 0.76 10.98 -3.48
N ALA A 7 2.00 11.46 -3.31
CA ALA A 7 3.04 11.41 -4.34
C ALA A 7 3.40 9.96 -4.73
N TYR A 8 3.48 9.05 -3.76
CA TYR A 8 3.71 7.63 -4.01
C TYR A 8 2.59 7.03 -4.86
N VAL A 9 1.33 7.27 -4.49
CA VAL A 9 0.18 6.73 -5.21
C VAL A 9 0.12 7.31 -6.63
N GLU A 10 0.40 8.60 -6.81
CA GLU A 10 0.49 9.21 -8.14
C GLU A 10 1.54 8.54 -9.03
N ALA A 11 2.76 8.38 -8.53
CA ALA A 11 3.83 7.74 -9.27
C ALA A 11 3.51 6.28 -9.62
N ALA A 12 2.95 5.53 -8.68
CA ALA A 12 2.56 4.14 -8.88
C ALA A 12 1.41 4.00 -9.90
N LEU A 13 0.42 4.88 -9.85
CA LEU A 13 -0.69 4.90 -10.81
C LEU A 13 -0.19 5.25 -12.21
N ALA A 14 0.69 6.25 -12.35
CA ALA A 14 1.27 6.61 -13.62
C ALA A 14 2.11 5.47 -14.25
N LEU A 15 2.83 4.71 -13.43
CA LEU A 15 3.67 3.61 -13.89
C LEU A 15 2.88 2.36 -14.27
N HIS A 16 1.90 1.96 -13.46
CA HIS A 16 1.22 0.67 -13.61
C HIS A 16 -0.16 0.77 -14.27
N PHE A 17 -0.80 1.94 -14.20
CA PHE A 17 -2.17 2.16 -14.67
C PHE A 17 -2.29 3.46 -15.48
N PRO A 18 -1.50 3.63 -16.57
CA PRO A 18 -1.43 4.89 -17.30
C PRO A 18 -2.75 5.32 -17.97
N SER A 19 -3.71 4.40 -18.13
CA SER A 19 -5.03 4.66 -18.71
C SER A 19 -6.15 4.81 -17.66
N LEU A 20 -5.80 4.89 -16.36
CA LEU A 20 -6.79 5.04 -15.30
C LEU A 20 -7.38 6.46 -15.35
N SER A 21 -8.71 6.57 -15.22
CA SER A 21 -9.35 7.89 -15.16
C SER A 21 -9.02 8.62 -13.86
N ASP A 22 -9.04 9.95 -13.92
CA ASP A 22 -8.79 10.80 -12.75
C ASP A 22 -9.75 10.52 -11.60
N GLU A 23 -11.02 10.24 -11.91
CA GLU A 23 -12.04 9.87 -10.91
C GLU A 23 -11.66 8.56 -10.19
N ALA A 24 -11.24 7.55 -10.95
CA ALA A 24 -10.80 6.29 -10.36
C ALA A 24 -9.49 6.47 -9.57
N ALA A 25 -8.55 7.28 -10.06
CA ALA A 25 -7.32 7.62 -9.36
C ALA A 25 -7.59 8.33 -8.01
N ALA A 26 -8.53 9.27 -7.98
CA ALA A 26 -8.95 9.94 -6.74
C ALA A 26 -9.54 8.97 -5.71
N ARG A 27 -10.35 8.00 -6.17
CA ARG A 27 -10.88 6.94 -5.30
C ARG A 27 -9.77 6.04 -4.76
N VAL A 28 -8.78 5.68 -5.58
CA VAL A 28 -7.61 4.89 -5.14
C VAL A 28 -6.82 5.64 -4.07
N LYS A 29 -6.51 6.93 -4.28
CA LYS A 29 -5.83 7.77 -3.28
C LYS A 29 -6.55 7.78 -1.94
N ALA A 30 -7.87 7.97 -1.95
CA ALA A 30 -8.69 7.94 -0.74
C ALA A 30 -8.63 6.57 -0.01
N GLN A 31 -8.60 5.46 -0.76
CA GLN A 31 -8.45 4.13 -0.15
C GLN A 31 -7.05 3.90 0.42
N PHE A 32 -6.00 4.43 -0.21
CA PHE A 32 -4.63 4.32 0.30
C PHE A 32 -4.46 4.97 1.69
N ALA A 33 -5.12 6.10 1.95
CA ALA A 33 -5.13 6.69 3.29
C ALA A 33 -5.73 5.74 4.34
N ARG A 34 -6.80 5.03 3.99
CA ARG A 34 -7.41 4.02 4.87
C ARG A 34 -6.52 2.79 5.05
N ILE A 35 -5.89 2.32 3.98
CA ILE A 35 -4.93 1.20 4.04
C ILE A 35 -3.74 1.56 4.93
N ALA A 36 -3.22 2.79 4.84
CA ALA A 36 -2.12 3.24 5.69
C ALA A 36 -2.48 3.17 7.18
N GLN A 37 -3.71 3.53 7.55
CA GLN A 37 -4.20 3.39 8.93
C GLN A 37 -4.26 1.93 9.39
N LEU A 38 -4.70 1.02 8.52
CA LEU A 38 -4.78 -0.41 8.82
C LEU A 38 -3.40 -1.09 8.85
N ALA A 39 -2.47 -0.64 8.02
CA ALA A 39 -1.12 -1.19 7.91
C ALA A 39 -0.19 -0.70 9.02
N ALA A 40 -0.45 0.48 9.61
CA ALA A 40 0.44 1.08 10.61
C ALA A 40 0.76 0.14 11.79
N PRO A 41 -0.19 -0.58 12.41
CA PRO A 41 0.14 -1.53 13.48
C PRO A 41 0.98 -2.72 13.01
N ALA A 42 0.74 -3.21 11.79
CA ALA A 42 1.51 -4.31 11.21
C ALA A 42 2.95 -3.90 10.90
N LEU A 43 3.16 -2.68 10.39
CA LEU A 43 4.48 -2.12 10.13
C LEU A 43 5.25 -1.73 11.40
N ALA A 44 4.54 -1.48 12.50
CA ALA A 44 5.12 -1.22 13.80
C ALA A 44 5.48 -2.51 14.56
N TYR A 45 5.04 -3.68 14.09
CA TYR A 45 5.41 -4.95 14.67
C TYR A 45 6.90 -5.24 14.40
N PRO A 46 7.71 -5.55 15.42
CA PRO A 46 9.10 -5.88 15.23
C PRO A 46 9.22 -7.22 14.51
N VAL A 47 9.84 -7.19 13.32
CA VAL A 47 10.15 -8.39 12.54
C VAL A 47 11.67 -8.57 12.54
N ASP A 48 12.13 -9.76 12.87
CA ASP A 48 13.52 -10.18 12.75
C ASP A 48 13.81 -10.79 11.37
N ALA A 49 15.06 -10.74 10.94
CA ALA A 49 15.47 -11.34 9.67
C ALA A 49 15.30 -12.87 9.63
N THR A 50 15.16 -13.51 10.80
CA THR A 50 14.90 -14.95 10.94
C THR A 50 13.42 -15.29 11.04
N ASP A 51 12.51 -14.30 11.11
CA ASP A 51 11.08 -14.56 11.13
C ASP A 51 10.63 -15.18 9.80
N GLU A 52 10.02 -16.35 9.91
CA GLU A 52 9.48 -17.05 8.75
C GLU A 52 8.12 -16.47 8.36
N PRO A 53 7.78 -16.46 7.05
CA PRO A 53 6.43 -16.14 6.62
C PRO A 53 5.42 -17.12 7.23
N ALA A 54 4.16 -16.70 7.29
CA ALA A 54 3.07 -17.57 7.71
C ALA A 54 3.14 -18.93 6.97
N PRO A 55 2.88 -20.05 7.66
CA PRO A 55 3.09 -21.38 7.11
C PRO A 55 2.30 -21.58 5.82
N LEU A 56 3.03 -21.92 4.74
CA LEU A 56 2.44 -22.36 3.50
C LEU A 56 2.20 -23.87 3.56
N TYR A 57 1.05 -24.30 3.01
CA TYR A 57 0.81 -25.73 2.80
C TYR A 57 1.95 -26.36 2.01
N ARG A 58 2.43 -27.53 2.47
CA ARG A 58 3.41 -28.36 1.76
C ARG A 58 2.71 -29.66 1.32
N PRO A 59 2.57 -29.90 0.00
CA PRO A 59 1.95 -31.10 -0.54
C PRO A 59 2.75 -32.38 -0.24
#